data_AF-A0A7X8MBP5-F1
#
_entry.id   AF-A0A7X8MBP5-F1
#
_cell.length_a   1.000
_cell.length_b   1.000
_cell.length_c   1.000
_cell.angle_alpha   90.00
_cell.angle_beta   90.00
_cell.angle_gamma   90.00
#
_symmetry.space_group_name_H-M   'P 1'
#
loop_
_entity.id
_entity.type
_entity.pdbx_description
1 polymer ?
#
loop_
_entity_poly.entity_id
_entity_poly.type
_entity_poly.pdbx_seq_one_letter_code
_entity_poly.pdbx_strand_id
1 'polypeptide(L)'
;RDTGSRDWKSVGALRQMDFAIEGVRDYRFSIIQEIVDRYEVDGIQLDFGRTAPFLSEPRQEKAHYLTDYVRRIRTLLDQGGRSRLLSVIVPWDTNFCLQQGLQVDRWISDGLIDLVCPGEWYYADWNIPLDQWVQWTKGTPCRVVPHTPGNVSPYQVFEFGEPSLLGENHVLDSAKIRAIAQNYFAQNVHGMMFYNFYADQFGDDYPYLRDWLAPETRCGSTMHFLHSRRLLYQPSELDCFDIGTAFQRLPLRKAGDWVDLPFQLSGVPDSAALVLRLAVVDPLPGDDLHVRLNDCDLDNLRSGRWQLSCRVIKGRSALIAQIPLEQKSLQNGKNVLMLQLAALNKNRTAPLAVGEFEIVVHPQCAGR
;
A
#
# COMPACT_ATOMS: atom_id res chain seq x y z
N ARG A 1 20.11 31.84 -12.80
CA ARG A 1 19.86 31.36 -11.43
C ARG A 1 18.61 32.09 -10.95
N ASP A 2 17.48 31.41 -10.95
CA ASP A 2 16.18 31.97 -10.58
C ASP A 2 15.93 31.63 -9.10
N THR A 3 15.84 32.66 -8.27
CA THR A 3 15.70 32.58 -6.81
C THR A 3 14.39 33.24 -6.40
N GLY A 4 13.40 32.43 -6.00
CA GLY A 4 12.31 32.88 -5.13
C GLY A 4 10.96 33.14 -5.79
N SER A 5 10.20 32.07 -6.01
CA SER A 5 8.72 32.02 -5.93
C SER A 5 8.13 30.64 -6.27
N ARG A 6 8.95 29.67 -6.69
CA ARG A 6 8.45 28.35 -7.10
C ARG A 6 8.16 27.49 -5.88
N ASP A 7 6.87 27.37 -5.54
CA ASP A 7 6.35 26.35 -4.64
C ASP A 7 6.90 24.99 -5.07
N TRP A 8 7.42 24.19 -4.15
CA TRP A 8 7.95 22.84 -4.41
C TRP A 8 6.94 21.97 -5.17
N LYS A 9 5.64 22.26 -4.99
CA LYS A 9 4.50 21.68 -5.73
C LYS A 9 4.59 21.88 -7.24
N SER A 10 5.06 23.03 -7.71
CA SER A 10 5.23 23.33 -9.15
C SER A 10 6.49 22.69 -9.76
N VAL A 11 7.40 22.16 -8.94
CA VAL A 11 8.73 21.72 -9.36
C VAL A 11 8.80 20.22 -9.68
N GLY A 12 7.96 19.38 -9.06
CA GLY A 12 8.02 17.92 -9.19
C GLY A 12 7.81 17.38 -10.62
N ALA A 13 6.93 18.01 -11.39
CA ALA A 13 6.69 17.63 -12.79
C ALA A 13 7.77 18.16 -13.77
N LEU A 14 8.55 19.18 -13.38
CA LEU A 14 9.47 19.91 -14.28
C LEU A 14 10.93 19.40 -14.24
N ARG A 15 11.22 18.31 -13.53
CA ARG A 15 12.60 17.77 -13.37
C ARG A 15 12.81 16.34 -13.84
N GLN A 16 11.77 15.67 -14.35
CA GLN A 16 11.95 14.30 -14.84
C GLN A 16 12.71 14.30 -16.16
N MET A 17 13.60 13.31 -16.31
CA MET A 17 14.36 13.14 -17.54
C MET A 17 13.57 12.25 -18.50
N ASP A 18 13.44 12.68 -19.75
CA ASP A 18 12.73 11.93 -20.79
C ASP A 18 13.63 10.84 -21.37
N PHE A 19 13.31 9.58 -21.09
CA PHE A 19 14.04 8.42 -21.61
C PHE A 19 13.89 8.22 -23.11
N ALA A 20 13.04 8.98 -23.82
CA ALA A 20 13.05 9.01 -25.28
C ALA A 20 14.30 9.71 -25.85
N ILE A 21 14.95 10.57 -25.05
CA ILE A 21 16.17 11.28 -25.43
C ILE A 21 17.38 10.37 -25.19
N GLU A 22 18.18 10.12 -26.23
CA GLU A 22 19.35 9.25 -26.17
C GLU A 22 20.36 9.69 -25.09
N GLY A 23 20.70 10.99 -25.04
CA GLY A 23 21.63 11.53 -24.05
C GLY A 23 21.18 11.32 -22.59
N VAL A 24 19.87 11.24 -22.32
CA VAL A 24 19.36 10.88 -20.99
C VAL A 24 19.67 9.42 -20.68
N ARG A 25 19.39 8.51 -21.62
CA ARG A 25 19.67 7.07 -21.47
C ARG A 25 21.18 6.82 -21.32
N ASP A 26 22.00 7.48 -22.12
CA ASP A 26 23.46 7.36 -22.04
C ASP A 26 24.01 7.86 -20.71
N TYR A 27 23.55 9.02 -20.26
CA TYR A 27 23.96 9.56 -18.96
C TYR A 27 23.59 8.62 -17.82
N ARG A 28 22.34 8.15 -17.76
CA ARG A 28 21.90 7.22 -16.71
C ARG A 28 22.59 5.87 -16.79
N PHE A 29 22.82 5.34 -18.00
CA PHE A 29 23.59 4.11 -18.20
C PHE A 29 25.04 4.26 -17.72
N SER A 30 25.68 5.41 -17.98
CA SER A 30 27.08 5.63 -17.58
C SER A 30 27.30 5.54 -16.07
N ILE A 31 26.31 5.96 -15.27
CA ILE A 31 26.33 5.84 -13.81
C ILE A 31 26.25 4.37 -13.39
N ILE A 32 25.35 3.59 -14.00
CA ILE A 32 25.22 2.16 -13.71
C ILE A 32 26.49 1.41 -14.10
N GLN A 33 27.06 1.73 -15.26
CA GLN A 33 28.35 1.20 -15.71
C GLN A 33 29.46 1.50 -14.69
N GLU A 34 29.58 2.76 -14.26
CA GLU A 34 30.57 3.15 -13.25
C GLU A 34 30.40 2.37 -11.93
N ILE A 35 29.16 2.13 -11.49
CA ILE A 35 28.89 1.33 -10.29
C ILE A 35 29.35 -0.12 -10.49
N VAL A 36 28.97 -0.75 -11.60
CA VAL A 36 29.31 -2.15 -11.91
C VAL A 36 30.82 -2.34 -12.10
N ASP A 37 31.52 -1.35 -12.66
CA ASP A 37 32.96 -1.40 -12.89
C ASP A 37 33.77 -1.17 -11.60
N ARG A 38 33.26 -0.36 -10.67
CA ARG A 38 34.01 0.03 -9.45
C ARG A 38 33.69 -0.81 -8.23
N TYR A 39 32.52 -1.44 -8.18
CA TYR A 39 32.06 -2.15 -7.00
C TYR A 39 31.63 -3.57 -7.36
N GLU A 40 31.99 -4.52 -6.49
CA GLU A 40 31.54 -5.91 -6.60
C GLU A 40 30.08 -6.04 -6.15
N VAL A 41 29.16 -5.53 -6.97
CA VAL A 41 27.73 -5.62 -6.72
C VAL A 41 27.15 -6.95 -7.19
N ASP A 42 26.22 -7.52 -6.42
CA ASP A 42 25.44 -8.70 -6.81
C ASP A 42 24.37 -8.38 -7.87
N GLY A 43 23.98 -7.12 -7.99
CA GLY A 43 22.94 -6.68 -8.91
C GLY A 43 22.65 -5.18 -8.84
N ILE A 44 21.76 -4.75 -9.72
CA ILE A 44 21.25 -3.37 -9.80
C ILE A 44 19.72 -3.40 -9.68
N GLN A 45 19.17 -2.46 -8.94
CA GLN A 45 17.73 -2.24 -8.87
C GLN A 45 17.39 -0.87 -9.48
N LEU A 46 16.49 -0.86 -10.47
CA LEU A 46 15.99 0.36 -11.09
C LEU A 46 14.70 0.78 -10.39
N ASP A 47 14.71 1.97 -9.79
CA ASP A 47 13.55 2.49 -9.06
C ASP A 47 12.67 3.36 -9.96
N PHE A 48 11.64 2.75 -10.57
CA PHE A 48 10.57 3.45 -11.28
C PHE A 48 9.38 3.78 -10.35
N GLY A 49 9.48 3.53 -9.04
CA GLY A 49 8.54 4.07 -8.05
C GLY A 49 8.79 5.55 -7.78
N ARG A 50 10.02 6.02 -8.00
CA ARG A 50 10.46 7.41 -7.88
C ARG A 50 9.96 8.30 -9.03
N THR A 51 8.69 8.66 -8.96
CA THR A 51 7.98 9.71 -9.75
C THR A 51 7.96 9.55 -11.27
N ALA A 52 6.75 9.36 -11.80
CA ALA A 52 6.43 9.55 -13.20
C ALA A 52 6.32 11.06 -13.54
N PRO A 53 6.38 11.46 -14.82
CA PRO A 53 6.54 10.63 -16.02
C PRO A 53 8.01 10.32 -16.37
N PHE A 54 8.25 9.18 -17.01
CA PHE A 54 9.58 8.76 -17.54
C PHE A 54 9.77 9.08 -19.03
N LEU A 55 8.66 9.34 -19.72
CA LEU A 55 8.61 9.62 -21.15
C LEU A 55 7.72 10.84 -21.39
N SER A 56 8.06 11.63 -22.40
CA SER A 56 7.13 12.64 -22.94
C SER A 56 5.98 11.96 -23.68
N GLU A 57 4.84 12.65 -23.77
CA GLU A 57 3.71 12.14 -24.57
C GLU A 57 4.08 12.03 -26.06
N PRO A 58 3.51 11.07 -26.81
CA PRO A 58 2.69 9.95 -26.35
C PRO A 58 3.54 8.83 -25.71
N ARG A 59 3.34 8.57 -24.41
CA ARG A 59 4.23 7.68 -23.63
C ARG A 59 4.24 6.24 -24.12
N GLN A 60 3.07 5.69 -24.44
CA GLN A 60 2.93 4.29 -24.87
C GLN A 60 3.66 3.99 -26.18
N GLU A 61 3.62 4.92 -27.14
CA GLU A 61 4.31 4.76 -28.43
C GLU A 61 5.85 4.81 -28.24
N LYS A 62 6.30 5.52 -27.22
CA LYS A 62 7.71 5.69 -26.84
C LYS A 62 8.20 4.63 -25.85
N ALA A 63 7.35 3.69 -25.42
CA ALA A 63 7.68 2.68 -24.42
C ALA A 63 8.92 1.82 -24.76
N HIS A 64 9.16 1.61 -26.05
CA HIS A 64 10.32 0.87 -26.54
C HIS A 64 11.66 1.48 -26.06
N TYR A 65 11.76 2.79 -25.88
CA TYR A 65 12.98 3.43 -25.38
C TYR A 65 13.35 2.99 -23.96
N LEU A 66 12.36 2.77 -23.09
CA LEU A 66 12.58 2.24 -21.74
C LEU A 66 12.94 0.75 -21.80
N THR A 67 12.25 -0.03 -22.62
CA THR A 67 12.57 -1.45 -22.83
C THR A 67 13.99 -1.66 -23.35
N ASP A 68 14.43 -0.85 -24.32
CA ASP A 68 15.79 -0.89 -24.87
C ASP A 68 16.84 -0.48 -23.84
N TYR A 69 16.49 0.50 -22.98
CA TYR A 69 17.34 0.89 -21.86
C TYR A 69 17.53 -0.23 -20.84
N VAL A 70 16.44 -0.89 -20.41
CA VAL A 70 16.48 -2.05 -19.50
C VAL A 70 17.28 -3.20 -20.13
N ARG A 71 17.08 -3.47 -21.43
CA ARG A 71 17.85 -4.49 -22.16
C ARG A 71 19.34 -4.18 -22.20
N ARG A 72 19.71 -2.92 -22.42
CA ARG A 72 21.13 -2.50 -22.41
C ARG A 72 21.77 -2.75 -21.05
N ILE A 73 21.05 -2.52 -19.94
CA ILE A 73 21.53 -2.81 -18.59
C ILE A 73 21.64 -4.32 -18.36
N ARG A 74 20.66 -5.13 -18.78
CA ARG A 74 20.74 -6.59 -18.73
C ARG A 74 22.01 -7.11 -19.42
N THR A 75 22.27 -6.64 -20.64
CA THR A 75 23.49 -6.98 -21.39
C THR A 75 24.77 -6.62 -20.63
N LEU A 76 24.83 -5.46 -19.98
CA LEU A 76 25.96 -5.09 -19.12
C LEU A 76 26.11 -6.07 -17.95
N LEU A 77 25.01 -6.39 -17.26
CA LEU A 77 25.03 -7.23 -16.06
C LEU A 77 25.34 -8.71 -16.34
N ASP A 78 25.21 -9.15 -17.58
CA ASP A 78 25.60 -10.50 -18.04
C ASP A 78 27.09 -10.62 -18.45
N GLN A 79 27.82 -9.50 -18.49
CA GLN A 79 29.25 -9.51 -18.81
C GLN A 79 30.09 -10.06 -17.65
N GLY A 80 31.25 -10.63 -17.99
CA GLY A 80 32.26 -11.04 -17.01
C GLY A 80 32.07 -12.42 -16.39
N GLY A 81 31.26 -13.29 -17.00
CA GLY A 81 31.14 -14.71 -16.59
C GLY A 81 30.31 -14.97 -15.33
N ARG A 82 29.82 -13.91 -14.67
CA ARG A 82 28.85 -13.97 -13.57
C ARG A 82 27.67 -13.06 -13.92
N SER A 83 26.51 -13.65 -14.20
CA SER A 83 25.28 -12.89 -14.37
C SER A 83 24.87 -12.27 -13.03
N ARG A 84 24.73 -10.93 -13.01
CA ARG A 84 24.29 -10.16 -11.84
C ARG A 84 22.77 -9.97 -11.88
N LEU A 85 22.13 -9.76 -10.73
CA LEU A 85 20.68 -9.56 -10.67
C LEU A 85 20.27 -8.20 -11.25
N LEU A 86 19.15 -8.16 -11.96
CA LEU A 86 18.47 -6.93 -12.36
C LEU A 86 17.06 -6.92 -11.77
N SER A 87 16.80 -5.95 -10.88
CA SER A 87 15.50 -5.75 -10.25
C SER A 87 14.86 -4.44 -10.70
N VAL A 88 13.54 -4.36 -10.68
CA VAL A 88 12.80 -3.10 -10.87
C VAL A 88 11.79 -2.88 -9.74
N ILE A 89 11.75 -1.67 -9.20
CA ILE A 89 10.63 -1.19 -8.36
C ILE A 89 9.67 -0.47 -9.29
N VAL A 90 8.39 -0.82 -9.22
CA VAL A 90 7.36 -0.28 -10.11
C VAL A 90 6.08 0.02 -9.33
N PRO A 91 5.25 0.95 -9.84
CA PRO A 91 3.85 1.08 -9.41
C PRO A 91 3.16 -0.28 -9.38
N TRP A 92 2.35 -0.57 -8.35
CA TRP A 92 1.60 -1.83 -8.31
C TRP A 92 0.49 -1.90 -9.37
N ASP A 93 -0.05 -0.76 -9.81
CA ASP A 93 -1.09 -0.71 -10.83
C ASP A 93 -0.50 -0.96 -12.22
N THR A 94 -0.80 -2.11 -12.80
CA THR A 94 -0.31 -2.54 -14.11
C THR A 94 -0.80 -1.64 -15.25
N ASN A 95 -2.03 -1.10 -15.16
CA ASN A 95 -2.55 -0.17 -16.15
C ASN A 95 -1.79 1.15 -16.08
N PHE A 96 -1.48 1.61 -14.87
CA PHE A 96 -0.64 2.78 -14.68
C PHE A 96 0.75 2.57 -15.29
N CYS A 97 1.42 1.44 -15.00
CA CYS A 97 2.70 1.11 -15.60
C CYS A 97 2.66 1.19 -17.13
N LEU A 98 1.66 0.55 -17.74
CA LEU A 98 1.47 0.56 -19.19
C LEU A 98 1.26 1.98 -19.74
N GLN A 99 0.43 2.80 -19.09
CA GLN A 99 0.20 4.21 -19.46
C GLN A 99 1.45 5.07 -19.34
N GLN A 100 2.38 4.74 -18.44
CA GLN A 100 3.68 5.42 -18.30
C GLN A 100 4.75 4.87 -19.26
N GLY A 101 4.44 3.86 -20.08
CA GLY A 101 5.37 3.23 -21.01
C GLY A 101 6.29 2.18 -20.37
N LEU A 102 6.00 1.72 -19.15
CA LEU A 102 6.69 0.62 -18.49
C LEU A 102 6.10 -0.71 -18.99
N GLN A 103 6.73 -1.33 -19.99
CA GLN A 103 6.33 -2.64 -20.52
C GLN A 103 6.89 -3.79 -19.66
N VAL A 104 6.53 -3.80 -18.38
CA VAL A 104 7.10 -4.74 -17.40
C VAL A 104 6.76 -6.19 -17.72
N ASP A 105 5.58 -6.43 -18.29
CA ASP A 105 5.17 -7.72 -18.85
C ASP A 105 6.19 -8.25 -19.87
N ARG A 106 6.65 -7.39 -20.78
CA ARG A 106 7.69 -7.73 -21.77
C ARG A 106 9.05 -7.91 -21.12
N TRP A 107 9.41 -7.08 -20.15
CA TRP A 107 10.68 -7.22 -19.44
C TRP A 107 10.78 -8.57 -18.73
N ILE A 108 9.67 -9.06 -18.19
CA ILE A 108 9.55 -10.40 -17.60
C ILE A 108 9.64 -11.48 -18.68
N SER A 109 8.82 -11.40 -19.75
CA SER A 109 8.78 -12.45 -20.79
C SER A 109 10.08 -12.58 -21.57
N ASP A 110 10.79 -11.47 -21.79
CA ASP A 110 12.06 -11.42 -22.51
C ASP A 110 13.25 -11.79 -21.60
N GLY A 111 13.02 -12.08 -20.31
CA GLY A 111 14.07 -12.42 -19.35
C GLY A 111 15.01 -11.26 -19.03
N LEU A 112 14.54 -10.01 -19.14
CA LEU A 112 15.36 -8.84 -18.88
C LEU A 112 15.53 -8.55 -17.39
N ILE A 113 14.59 -8.98 -16.54
CA ILE A 113 14.61 -8.72 -15.11
C ILE A 113 14.46 -10.00 -14.31
N ASP A 114 15.15 -10.07 -13.17
CA ASP A 114 15.14 -11.20 -12.24
C ASP A 114 14.12 -11.01 -11.11
N LEU A 115 13.88 -9.76 -10.70
CA LEU A 115 12.96 -9.41 -9.62
C LEU A 115 12.07 -8.23 -10.04
N VAL A 116 10.76 -8.38 -9.89
CA VAL A 116 9.80 -7.28 -10.02
C VAL A 116 9.21 -6.95 -8.64
N CYS A 117 9.31 -5.68 -8.25
CA CYS A 117 8.89 -5.20 -6.95
C CYS A 117 7.72 -4.21 -7.12
N PRO A 118 6.49 -4.68 -7.36
CA PRO A 118 5.32 -3.82 -7.40
C PRO A 118 4.98 -3.35 -5.98
N GLY A 119 4.63 -2.08 -5.83
CA GLY A 119 4.15 -1.60 -4.54
C GLY A 119 3.73 -0.16 -4.60
N GLU A 120 3.52 0.40 -3.40
CA GLU A 120 3.25 1.81 -3.26
C GLU A 120 4.45 2.61 -2.82
N TRP A 121 4.61 3.76 -3.46
CA TRP A 121 5.65 4.72 -3.12
C TRP A 121 5.26 5.56 -1.90
N TYR A 122 3.99 6.00 -1.83
CA TYR A 122 3.57 7.06 -0.91
C TYR A 122 2.79 6.61 0.34
N TYR A 123 2.39 5.36 0.42
CA TYR A 123 1.67 4.87 1.59
C TYR A 123 1.68 3.34 1.63
N ALA A 124 1.29 2.79 2.77
CA ALA A 124 1.06 1.37 2.92
C ALA A 124 -0.43 1.07 2.65
N ASP A 125 -0.68 -0.01 1.93
CA ASP A 125 -2.03 -0.55 1.75
C ASP A 125 -2.00 -2.07 1.89
N TRP A 126 -2.99 -2.61 2.59
CA TRP A 126 -3.14 -4.04 2.86
C TRP A 126 -3.76 -4.79 1.69
N ASN A 127 -4.33 -4.08 0.73
CA ASN A 127 -5.22 -4.62 -0.29
C ASN A 127 -4.58 -4.66 -1.69
N ILE A 128 -3.30 -4.30 -1.82
CA ILE A 128 -2.60 -4.26 -3.11
C ILE A 128 -2.79 -5.60 -3.85
N PRO A 129 -3.41 -5.58 -5.05
CA PRO A 129 -3.63 -6.77 -5.86
C PRO A 129 -2.35 -7.15 -6.60
N LEU A 130 -1.98 -8.42 -6.52
CA LEU A 130 -0.74 -8.96 -7.06
C LEU A 130 -0.97 -10.11 -8.04
N ASP A 131 -2.22 -10.44 -8.33
CA ASP A 131 -2.63 -11.55 -9.20
C ASP A 131 -2.05 -11.43 -10.61
N GLN A 132 -2.11 -10.25 -11.23
CA GLN A 132 -1.55 -10.03 -12.56
C GLN A 132 -0.02 -10.18 -12.59
N TRP A 133 0.67 -9.72 -11.55
CA TRP A 133 2.12 -9.82 -11.41
C TRP A 133 2.57 -11.28 -11.23
N VAL A 134 1.86 -12.03 -10.39
CA VAL A 134 2.07 -13.47 -10.20
C VAL A 134 1.79 -14.22 -11.49
N GLN A 135 0.76 -13.83 -12.25
CA GLN A 135 0.49 -14.41 -13.55
C GLN A 135 1.62 -14.18 -14.56
N TRP A 136 2.16 -12.96 -14.66
CA TRP A 136 3.24 -12.64 -15.60
C TRP A 136 4.55 -13.39 -15.29
N THR A 137 4.83 -13.64 -14.02
CA THR A 137 6.05 -14.36 -13.60
C THR A 137 5.92 -15.88 -13.66
N LYS A 138 4.70 -16.41 -13.79
CA LYS A 138 4.45 -17.86 -13.82
C LYS A 138 5.20 -18.53 -14.98
N GLY A 139 6.08 -19.47 -14.65
CA GLY A 139 6.88 -20.19 -15.65
C GLY A 139 8.12 -19.43 -16.14
N THR A 140 8.41 -18.28 -15.54
CA THR A 140 9.64 -17.50 -15.78
C THR A 140 10.57 -17.60 -14.57
N PRO A 141 11.87 -17.30 -14.70
CA PRO A 141 12.76 -17.20 -13.54
C PRO A 141 12.55 -15.92 -12.72
N CYS A 142 11.80 -14.93 -13.24
CA CYS A 142 11.55 -13.66 -12.56
C CYS A 142 10.66 -13.87 -11.32
N ARG A 143 11.01 -13.23 -10.21
CA ARG A 143 10.27 -13.33 -8.95
C ARG A 143 9.51 -12.04 -8.64
N VAL A 144 8.25 -12.16 -8.24
CA VAL A 144 7.47 -11.06 -7.67
C VAL A 144 7.83 -10.88 -6.19
N VAL A 145 8.35 -9.71 -5.84
CA VAL A 145 8.76 -9.32 -4.49
C VAL A 145 8.12 -7.96 -4.17
N PRO A 146 6.79 -7.90 -3.91
CA PRO A 146 6.12 -6.64 -3.63
C PRO A 146 6.76 -5.89 -2.48
N HIS A 147 6.62 -4.56 -2.47
CA HIS A 147 7.18 -3.76 -1.39
C HIS A 147 6.14 -3.04 -0.56
N THR A 148 6.50 -2.73 0.68
CA THR A 148 5.75 -1.83 1.55
C THR A 148 6.68 -0.76 2.10
N PRO A 149 6.27 0.51 2.16
CA PRO A 149 7.06 1.53 2.82
C PRO A 149 6.90 1.45 4.34
N GLY A 150 8.01 1.50 5.10
CA GLY A 150 7.99 1.63 6.56
C GLY A 150 7.60 3.05 6.99
N ASN A 151 8.17 4.04 6.32
CA ASN A 151 7.74 5.42 6.37
C ASN A 151 7.77 6.01 4.95
N VAL A 152 7.02 7.07 4.67
CA VAL A 152 7.02 7.69 3.33
C VAL A 152 7.46 9.14 3.37
N SER A 153 7.07 9.83 4.42
CA SER A 153 7.38 11.24 4.59
C SER A 153 8.00 11.45 5.97
N PRO A 154 8.97 12.37 6.11
CA PRO A 154 9.38 12.86 7.42
C PRO A 154 8.22 13.51 8.19
N TYR A 155 7.06 13.72 7.54
CA TYR A 155 5.87 14.29 8.14
C TYR A 155 4.80 13.27 8.52
N GLN A 156 4.46 12.25 7.71
CA GLN A 156 3.51 11.16 8.07
C GLN A 156 3.41 10.05 6.99
N VAL A 157 3.14 8.79 7.38
CA VAL A 157 2.70 7.68 6.48
C VAL A 157 1.25 7.86 6.05
N PHE A 158 0.50 8.65 6.82
CA PHE A 158 -0.93 8.85 6.69
C PHE A 158 -1.37 10.31 6.43
N GLU A 159 -0.50 11.31 6.28
CA GLU A 159 -0.98 12.71 6.22
C GLU A 159 -0.20 13.76 5.40
N PHE A 160 -0.99 14.55 4.66
CA PHE A 160 -1.12 16.01 4.70
C PHE A 160 -2.65 16.34 4.69
N GLY A 161 -3.24 16.68 5.85
CA GLY A 161 -4.61 17.26 5.91
C GLY A 161 -5.69 16.53 6.73
N GLU A 162 -5.73 15.19 6.80
CA GLU A 162 -6.69 14.45 7.66
C GLU A 162 -6.10 13.20 8.32
N PRO A 163 -6.21 13.04 9.66
CA PRO A 163 -5.53 11.94 10.36
C PRO A 163 -6.30 10.63 10.30
N SER A 164 -5.61 9.48 10.36
CA SER A 164 -6.24 8.25 10.86
C SER A 164 -6.69 8.47 12.31
N LEU A 165 -7.87 7.96 12.62
CA LEU A 165 -8.51 7.95 13.94
C LEU A 165 -8.26 6.64 14.69
N LEU A 166 -7.82 5.57 13.99
CA LEU A 166 -7.54 4.25 14.56
C LEU A 166 -6.05 3.93 14.74
N GLY A 167 -5.13 4.81 14.33
CA GLY A 167 -3.69 4.61 14.52
C GLY A 167 -2.89 5.91 14.65
N GLU A 168 -1.63 5.77 15.07
CA GLU A 168 -0.65 6.86 15.01
C GLU A 168 -0.10 6.98 13.58
N ASN A 169 -0.14 8.20 13.04
CA ASN A 169 0.03 8.47 11.60
C ASN A 169 1.49 8.54 11.13
N HIS A 170 2.45 8.37 12.02
CA HIS A 170 3.85 8.69 11.74
C HIS A 170 4.66 7.47 11.30
N VAL A 171 4.28 6.26 11.75
CA VAL A 171 5.06 5.04 11.55
C VAL A 171 4.11 3.85 11.43
N LEU A 172 4.32 2.95 10.47
CA LEU A 172 3.67 1.65 10.53
C LEU A 172 4.23 0.86 11.70
N ASP A 173 3.39 0.48 12.65
CA ASP A 173 3.84 -0.45 13.68
C ASP A 173 4.06 -1.85 13.11
N SER A 174 4.82 -2.61 13.87
CA SER A 174 5.09 -4.03 13.71
C SER A 174 3.84 -4.87 13.36
N ALA A 175 2.68 -4.60 13.97
CA ALA A 175 1.46 -5.38 13.78
C ALA A 175 0.77 -5.10 12.43
N LYS A 176 0.86 -3.85 11.98
CA LYS A 176 0.43 -3.41 10.65
C LYS A 176 1.27 -4.04 9.55
N ILE A 177 2.59 -4.03 9.70
CA ILE A 177 3.52 -4.61 8.72
C ILE A 177 3.32 -6.12 8.58
N ARG A 178 3.14 -6.84 9.69
CA ARG A 178 2.79 -8.27 9.67
C ARG A 178 1.53 -8.56 8.87
N ALA A 179 0.48 -7.76 9.05
CA ALA A 179 -0.76 -7.92 8.31
C ALA A 179 -0.59 -7.71 6.80
N ILE A 180 0.23 -6.71 6.39
CA ILE A 180 0.60 -6.52 4.98
C ILE A 180 1.34 -7.74 4.44
N ALA A 181 2.33 -8.23 5.18
CA ALA A 181 3.09 -9.42 4.78
C ALA A 181 2.17 -10.63 4.57
N GLN A 182 1.26 -10.92 5.51
CA GLN A 182 0.30 -12.01 5.37
C GLN A 182 -0.57 -11.88 4.12
N ASN A 183 -1.07 -10.68 3.81
CA ASN A 183 -1.84 -10.44 2.59
C ASN A 183 -1.00 -10.56 1.31
N TYR A 184 0.28 -10.19 1.32
CA TYR A 184 1.17 -10.39 0.18
C TYR A 184 1.43 -11.88 -0.06
N PHE A 185 1.84 -12.61 0.97
CA PHE A 185 2.17 -14.03 0.85
C PHE A 185 0.96 -14.90 0.50
N ALA A 186 -0.23 -14.55 0.95
CA ALA A 186 -1.48 -15.23 0.56
C ALA A 186 -1.78 -15.13 -0.95
N GLN A 187 -1.15 -14.19 -1.67
CA GLN A 187 -1.29 -14.03 -3.12
C GLN A 187 -0.25 -14.85 -3.91
N ASN A 188 0.56 -15.70 -3.27
CA ASN A 188 1.60 -16.54 -3.89
C ASN A 188 2.77 -15.74 -4.50
N VAL A 189 3.23 -14.71 -3.79
CA VAL A 189 4.46 -13.99 -4.13
C VAL A 189 5.71 -14.74 -3.64
N HIS A 190 6.90 -14.29 -4.07
CA HIS A 190 8.17 -14.96 -3.78
C HIS A 190 8.98 -14.31 -2.65
N GLY A 191 8.51 -13.17 -2.13
CA GLY A 191 9.16 -12.43 -1.07
C GLY A 191 8.46 -11.11 -0.83
N MET A 192 9.03 -10.27 0.03
CA MET A 192 8.56 -8.92 0.28
C MET A 192 9.76 -8.02 0.57
N MET A 193 9.71 -6.80 0.02
CA MET A 193 10.75 -5.78 0.20
C MET A 193 10.26 -4.68 1.14
N PHE A 194 11.14 -4.19 2.01
CA PHE A 194 10.85 -3.05 2.87
C PHE A 194 11.48 -1.79 2.27
N TYR A 195 10.67 -0.78 2.01
CA TYR A 195 11.11 0.52 1.49
C TYR A 195 11.14 1.55 2.63
N ASN A 196 12.15 2.42 2.71
CA ASN A 196 12.31 3.38 3.81
C ASN A 196 12.12 2.78 5.23
N PHE A 197 12.72 1.61 5.47
CA PHE A 197 12.63 0.86 6.72
C PHE A 197 13.95 0.94 7.48
N TYR A 198 14.22 2.13 8.05
CA TYR A 198 15.50 2.48 8.65
C TYR A 198 15.71 1.87 10.03
N ALA A 199 16.96 1.54 10.37
CA ALA A 199 17.30 0.87 11.63
C ALA A 199 17.07 1.74 12.88
N ASP A 200 17.16 3.06 12.77
CA ASP A 200 16.90 4.00 13.86
C ASP A 200 15.41 4.02 14.28
N GLN A 201 14.52 3.69 13.35
CA GLN A 201 13.09 3.65 13.59
C GLN A 201 12.54 2.24 13.83
N PHE A 202 13.10 1.24 13.15
CA PHE A 202 12.58 -0.13 13.12
C PHE A 202 13.57 -1.18 13.63
N GLY A 203 14.66 -0.78 14.27
CA GLY A 203 15.70 -1.72 14.72
C GLY A 203 15.17 -2.84 15.62
N ASP A 204 14.16 -2.54 16.45
CA ASP A 204 13.51 -3.53 17.32
C ASP A 204 12.73 -4.60 16.54
N ASP A 205 12.32 -4.31 15.30
CA ASP A 205 11.60 -5.23 14.43
C ASP A 205 12.52 -6.18 13.63
N TYR A 206 13.80 -5.82 13.46
CA TYR A 206 14.75 -6.55 12.60
C TYR A 206 14.88 -8.05 12.94
N PRO A 207 14.93 -8.45 14.23
CA PRO A 207 14.98 -9.87 14.59
C PRO A 207 13.78 -10.69 14.10
N TYR A 208 12.61 -10.05 13.89
CA TYR A 208 11.35 -10.72 13.56
C TYR A 208 11.03 -10.70 12.06
N LEU A 209 11.80 -9.97 11.24
CA LEU A 209 11.50 -9.83 9.81
C LEU A 209 11.41 -11.18 9.10
N ARG A 210 12.28 -12.14 9.46
CA ARG A 210 12.25 -13.49 8.86
C ARG A 210 10.93 -14.20 9.14
N ASP A 211 10.39 -14.06 10.35
CA ASP A 211 9.11 -14.68 10.73
C ASP A 211 7.94 -14.07 9.96
N TRP A 212 8.03 -12.79 9.60
CA TRP A 212 6.99 -12.11 8.82
C TRP A 212 7.05 -12.50 7.34
N LEU A 213 8.22 -12.91 6.86
CA LEU A 213 8.48 -13.27 5.47
C LEU A 213 8.25 -14.76 5.16
N ALA A 214 7.83 -15.56 6.14
CA ALA A 214 7.67 -16.99 5.98
C ALA A 214 6.17 -17.35 5.88
N PRO A 215 5.67 -17.74 4.69
CA PRO A 215 4.24 -18.01 4.44
C PRO A 215 3.69 -19.18 5.24
N GLU A 216 4.52 -20.16 5.58
CA GLU A 216 4.17 -21.34 6.39
C GLU A 216 4.01 -21.05 7.89
N THR A 217 4.62 -19.98 8.39
CA THR A 217 4.48 -19.55 9.78
C THR A 217 3.27 -18.64 9.92
N ARG A 218 2.18 -19.18 10.46
CA ARG A 218 1.11 -18.34 11.03
C ARG A 218 1.74 -17.44 12.09
N CYS A 219 1.71 -16.13 11.88
CA CYS A 219 2.32 -15.22 12.82
C CYS A 219 1.60 -15.30 14.17
N GLY A 220 2.30 -15.77 15.21
CA GLY A 220 1.76 -15.84 16.58
C GLY A 220 1.65 -14.49 17.28
N SER A 221 1.93 -13.39 16.56
CA SER A 221 1.90 -12.03 17.09
C SER A 221 0.69 -11.26 16.56
N THR A 222 0.23 -10.27 17.33
CA THR A 222 -0.88 -9.40 16.95
C THR A 222 -0.70 -8.80 15.55
N MET A 223 -1.79 -8.76 14.77
CA MET A 223 -1.84 -8.18 13.43
C MET A 223 -2.97 -7.16 13.33
N HIS A 224 -2.74 -6.07 12.59
CA HIS A 224 -3.72 -5.00 12.38
C HIS A 224 -3.98 -4.85 10.89
N PHE A 225 -5.16 -5.28 10.44
CA PHE A 225 -5.62 -5.08 9.08
C PHE A 225 -6.38 -3.77 9.01
N LEU A 226 -5.69 -2.68 8.67
CA LEU A 226 -6.25 -1.34 8.61
C LEU A 226 -6.80 -1.07 7.21
N HIS A 227 -8.06 -0.63 7.14
CA HIS A 227 -8.67 -0.10 5.94
C HIS A 227 -9.03 1.37 6.18
N SER A 228 -8.39 2.26 5.44
CA SER A 228 -8.56 3.70 5.62
C SER A 228 -8.60 4.49 4.31
N ARG A 229 -8.48 3.81 3.17
CA ARG A 229 -8.15 4.44 1.89
C ARG A 229 -8.74 3.72 0.70
N ARG A 230 -8.87 4.47 -0.39
CA ARG A 230 -9.16 3.92 -1.71
C ARG A 230 -7.85 3.43 -2.31
N LEU A 231 -7.86 2.21 -2.83
CA LEU A 231 -6.76 1.69 -3.65
C LEU A 231 -6.70 2.47 -4.98
N LEU A 232 -5.80 3.45 -5.07
CA LEU A 232 -5.63 4.34 -6.22
C LEU A 232 -4.16 4.76 -6.34
N TYR A 233 -3.49 4.32 -7.41
CA TYR A 233 -2.14 4.79 -7.69
C TYR A 233 -2.16 6.25 -8.17
N GLN A 234 -1.28 7.08 -7.62
CA GLN A 234 -1.18 8.50 -7.97
C GLN A 234 0.16 8.79 -8.68
N PRO A 235 0.16 9.57 -9.78
CA PRO A 235 1.32 9.66 -10.67
C PRO A 235 2.53 10.41 -10.13
N SER A 236 2.32 11.36 -9.22
CA SER A 236 3.37 12.28 -8.77
C SER A 236 3.37 12.48 -7.26
N GLU A 237 4.50 12.93 -6.71
CA GLU A 237 4.57 13.30 -5.30
C GLU A 237 3.53 14.36 -4.95
N LEU A 238 3.28 15.32 -5.85
CA LEU A 238 2.28 16.37 -5.63
C LEU A 238 0.89 15.77 -5.41
N ASP A 239 0.46 14.88 -6.31
CA ASP A 239 -0.85 14.23 -6.23
C ASP A 239 -0.92 13.28 -5.03
N CYS A 240 0.21 12.70 -4.66
CA CYS A 240 0.36 11.86 -3.47
C CYS A 240 0.53 12.64 -2.17
N PHE A 241 0.78 13.95 -2.20
CA PHE A 241 0.84 14.83 -1.03
C PHE A 241 -0.42 15.68 -0.89
N ASP A 242 -1.21 15.84 -1.95
CA ASP A 242 -2.58 16.37 -1.89
C ASP A 242 -3.59 15.24 -1.55
N ILE A 243 -3.26 14.47 -0.50
CA ILE A 243 -3.86 13.17 -0.13
C ILE A 243 -5.32 13.19 0.29
N GLY A 244 -6.01 14.33 0.20
CA GLY A 244 -7.46 14.38 0.47
C GLY A 244 -8.25 13.39 -0.40
N THR A 245 -7.66 12.91 -1.50
CA THR A 245 -8.25 11.91 -2.41
C THR A 245 -7.92 10.45 -2.06
N ALA A 246 -6.80 10.18 -1.38
CA ALA A 246 -6.39 8.82 -1.02
C ALA A 246 -7.10 8.32 0.24
N PHE A 247 -7.37 9.21 1.20
CA PHE A 247 -8.21 8.92 2.35
C PHE A 247 -9.68 8.96 1.95
N GLN A 248 -10.33 7.81 2.05
CA GLN A 248 -11.72 7.69 1.65
C GLN A 248 -12.61 7.71 2.88
N ARG A 249 -13.01 8.92 3.29
CA ARG A 249 -14.18 9.06 4.16
C ARG A 249 -15.42 9.24 3.31
N LEU A 250 -16.37 8.35 3.50
CA LEU A 250 -17.60 8.28 2.73
C LEU A 250 -18.72 8.98 3.49
N PRO A 251 -19.28 10.08 2.95
CA PRO A 251 -20.35 10.80 3.60
C PRO A 251 -21.68 10.05 3.45
N LEU A 252 -22.34 9.79 4.58
CA LEU A 252 -23.71 9.30 4.67
C LEU A 252 -24.61 10.49 5.03
N ARG A 253 -25.63 10.75 4.21
CA ARG A 253 -26.41 12.00 4.18
C ARG A 253 -27.89 11.82 4.53
N LYS A 254 -28.41 10.60 4.44
CA LYS A 254 -29.79 10.26 4.80
C LYS A 254 -29.89 8.81 5.26
N ALA A 255 -30.90 8.53 6.09
CA ALA A 255 -31.23 7.16 6.47
C ALA A 255 -31.45 6.29 5.21
N GLY A 256 -30.92 5.08 5.23
CA GLY A 256 -30.85 4.15 4.10
C GLY A 256 -29.61 4.29 3.22
N ASP A 257 -28.83 5.38 3.33
CA ASP A 257 -27.52 5.45 2.67
C ASP A 257 -26.63 4.33 3.18
N TRP A 258 -25.87 3.72 2.29
CA TRP A 258 -24.98 2.62 2.64
C TRP A 258 -23.69 2.68 1.82
N VAL A 259 -22.64 2.04 2.35
CA VAL A 259 -21.35 1.88 1.70
C VAL A 259 -20.81 0.48 1.93
N ASP A 260 -20.16 -0.06 0.89
CA ASP A 260 -19.37 -1.28 0.98
C ASP A 260 -17.88 -0.92 1.01
N LEU A 261 -17.18 -1.53 1.95
CA LEU A 261 -15.75 -1.37 2.14
C LEU A 261 -15.09 -2.74 1.93
N PRO A 262 -14.67 -3.07 0.69
CA PRO A 262 -13.98 -4.32 0.42
C PRO A 262 -12.57 -4.28 1.02
N PHE A 263 -12.12 -5.39 1.59
CA PHE A 263 -10.78 -5.52 2.13
C PHE A 263 -10.23 -6.95 1.99
N GLN A 264 -8.91 -7.08 2.08
CA GLN A 264 -8.22 -8.36 2.14
C GLN A 264 -7.73 -8.62 3.56
N LEU A 265 -7.94 -9.84 4.02
CA LEU A 265 -7.40 -10.34 5.27
C LEU A 265 -7.10 -11.82 5.09
N SER A 266 -5.84 -12.18 5.28
CA SER A 266 -5.35 -13.55 5.12
C SER A 266 -4.47 -13.96 6.29
N GLY A 267 -4.28 -15.26 6.47
CA GLY A 267 -3.35 -15.79 7.48
C GLY A 267 -3.85 -15.65 8.92
N VAL A 268 -5.16 -15.53 9.11
CA VAL A 268 -5.76 -15.47 10.45
C VAL A 268 -5.82 -16.86 11.09
N PRO A 269 -5.21 -17.06 12.26
CA PRO A 269 -5.32 -18.34 12.98
C PRO A 269 -6.74 -18.61 13.46
N ASP A 270 -7.19 -19.86 13.38
CA ASP A 270 -8.53 -20.29 13.81
C ASP A 270 -8.79 -20.03 15.31
N SER A 271 -7.73 -20.03 16.13
CA SER A 271 -7.78 -19.74 17.56
C SER A 271 -7.71 -18.26 17.92
N ALA A 272 -7.52 -17.36 16.94
CA ALA A 272 -7.32 -15.95 17.23
C ALA A 272 -8.58 -15.32 17.83
N ALA A 273 -8.38 -14.40 18.79
CA ALA A 273 -9.43 -13.46 19.16
C ALA A 273 -9.42 -12.32 18.14
N LEU A 274 -10.62 -11.91 17.72
CA LEU A 274 -10.81 -10.93 16.66
C LEU A 274 -11.61 -9.75 17.18
N VAL A 275 -11.18 -8.54 16.84
CA VAL A 275 -11.89 -7.30 17.20
C VAL A 275 -12.00 -6.41 15.97
N LEU A 276 -13.24 -6.05 15.60
CA LEU A 276 -13.49 -4.97 14.66
C LEU A 276 -13.49 -3.65 15.42
N ARG A 277 -12.70 -2.69 14.95
CA ARG A 277 -12.74 -1.30 15.37
C ARG A 277 -13.17 -0.44 14.18
N LEU A 278 -14.18 0.39 14.38
CA LEU A 278 -14.75 1.28 13.37
C LEU A 278 -14.69 2.73 13.87
N ALA A 279 -14.25 3.65 13.02
CA ALA A 279 -14.30 5.08 13.29
C ALA A 279 -15.45 5.74 12.51
N VAL A 280 -16.24 6.54 13.22
CA VAL A 280 -17.33 7.34 12.67
C VAL A 280 -17.07 8.81 12.98
N VAL A 281 -17.08 9.66 11.98
CA VAL A 281 -16.71 11.08 12.07
C VAL A 281 -17.96 11.95 12.12
N ASP A 282 -17.88 12.98 12.96
CA ASP A 282 -18.96 13.91 13.27
C ASP A 282 -20.27 13.20 13.67
N PRO A 283 -20.20 12.26 14.64
CA PRO A 283 -21.39 11.66 15.23
C PRO A 283 -22.14 12.68 16.11
N LEU A 284 -23.46 12.66 16.02
CA LEU A 284 -24.38 13.39 16.87
C LEU A 284 -25.31 12.43 17.63
N PRO A 285 -25.88 12.85 18.76
CA PRO A 285 -26.92 12.08 19.44
C PRO A 285 -28.07 11.77 18.48
N GLY A 286 -28.51 10.51 18.45
CA GLY A 286 -29.56 10.03 17.56
C GLY A 286 -29.07 9.48 16.22
N ASP A 287 -27.81 9.69 15.83
CA ASP A 287 -27.23 8.95 14.71
C ASP A 287 -27.09 7.48 15.07
N ASP A 288 -27.34 6.60 14.11
CA ASP A 288 -27.17 5.16 14.25
C ASP A 288 -26.77 4.50 12.94
N LEU A 289 -25.86 3.53 13.03
CA LEU A 289 -25.30 2.81 11.89
C LEU A 289 -25.50 1.32 12.11
N HIS A 290 -26.11 0.67 11.13
CA HIS A 290 -26.18 -0.78 11.03
C HIS A 290 -24.89 -1.29 10.36
N VAL A 291 -24.30 -2.33 10.95
CA VAL A 291 -23.03 -2.89 10.49
C VAL A 291 -23.21 -4.35 10.12
N ARG A 292 -22.75 -4.72 8.92
CA ARG A 292 -22.65 -6.11 8.49
C ARG A 292 -21.24 -6.40 8.03
N LEU A 293 -20.75 -7.59 8.37
CA LEU A 293 -19.47 -8.10 7.90
C LEU A 293 -19.71 -9.39 7.14
N ASN A 294 -19.50 -9.36 5.83
CA ASN A 294 -19.95 -10.41 4.93
C ASN A 294 -21.45 -10.73 5.17
N ASP A 295 -21.79 -11.99 5.41
CA ASP A 295 -23.16 -12.44 5.72
C ASP A 295 -23.54 -12.29 7.20
N CYS A 296 -22.62 -11.83 8.07
CA CYS A 296 -22.88 -11.69 9.49
C CYS A 296 -23.45 -10.30 9.84
N ASP A 297 -24.58 -10.30 10.54
CA ASP A 297 -25.18 -9.11 11.12
C ASP A 297 -24.52 -8.77 12.47
N LEU A 298 -23.86 -7.61 12.54
CA LEU A 298 -23.21 -7.09 13.74
C LEU A 298 -24.10 -6.09 14.49
N ASP A 299 -25.37 -5.97 14.09
CA ASP A 299 -26.38 -5.08 14.64
C ASP A 299 -25.98 -3.59 14.50
N ASN A 300 -26.79 -2.72 15.06
CA ASN A 300 -26.59 -1.28 15.09
C ASN A 300 -25.55 -0.91 16.14
N LEU A 301 -24.82 0.19 15.94
CA LEU A 301 -23.83 0.67 16.92
C LEU A 301 -24.45 0.96 18.29
N ARG A 302 -25.76 1.26 18.35
CA ARG A 302 -26.50 1.45 19.61
C ARG A 302 -27.01 0.16 20.25
N SER A 303 -26.91 -0.98 19.57
CA SER A 303 -27.14 -2.26 20.22
C SER A 303 -26.08 -2.42 21.31
N GLY A 304 -26.46 -2.82 22.53
CA GLY A 304 -25.54 -2.91 23.67
C GLY A 304 -24.35 -3.88 23.50
N ARG A 305 -24.17 -4.47 22.31
CA ARG A 305 -23.05 -5.31 21.88
C ARG A 305 -21.78 -4.50 21.60
N TRP A 306 -21.92 -3.23 21.22
CA TRP A 306 -20.79 -2.39 20.84
C TRP A 306 -20.21 -1.65 22.05
N GLN A 307 -18.89 -1.62 22.12
CA GLN A 307 -18.16 -0.74 23.03
C GLN A 307 -17.88 0.57 22.30
N LEU A 308 -18.41 1.67 22.84
CA LEU A 308 -18.39 2.98 22.21
C LEU A 308 -17.51 3.96 23.00
N SER A 309 -16.64 4.70 22.30
CA SER A 309 -15.84 5.78 22.89
C SER A 309 -15.88 7.01 21.98
N CYS A 310 -16.48 8.10 22.47
CA CYS A 310 -16.42 9.39 21.79
C CYS A 310 -15.14 10.13 22.17
N ARG A 311 -14.41 10.65 21.18
CA ARG A 311 -13.17 11.40 21.37
C ARG A 311 -13.09 12.55 20.37
N VAL A 312 -12.32 13.57 20.72
CA VAL A 312 -11.89 14.60 19.76
C VAL A 312 -10.48 14.26 19.32
N ILE A 313 -10.29 13.96 18.03
CA ILE A 313 -8.99 13.59 17.46
C ILE A 313 -8.63 14.64 16.41
N LYS A 314 -7.54 15.38 16.67
CA LYS A 314 -7.08 16.53 15.87
C LYS A 314 -8.21 17.49 15.44
N GLY A 315 -9.09 17.83 16.38
CA GLY A 315 -10.18 18.78 16.17
C GLY A 315 -11.45 18.22 15.54
N ARG A 316 -11.53 16.91 15.27
CA ARG A 316 -12.76 16.26 14.79
C ARG A 316 -13.41 15.41 15.86
N SER A 317 -14.74 15.44 15.93
CA SER A 317 -15.51 14.52 16.76
C SER A 317 -15.49 13.15 16.12
N ALA A 318 -15.07 12.13 16.86
CA ALA A 318 -15.00 10.76 16.40
C ALA A 318 -15.67 9.84 17.42
N LEU A 319 -16.53 8.94 16.94
CA LEU A 319 -17.00 7.78 17.69
C LEU A 319 -16.17 6.59 17.25
N ILE A 320 -15.44 5.99 18.20
CA ILE A 320 -14.73 4.73 18.01
C ILE A 320 -15.62 3.64 18.56
N ALA A 321 -16.11 2.78 17.68
CA ALA A 321 -16.93 1.62 18.01
C ALA A 321 -16.08 0.35 17.92
N GLN A 322 -16.24 -0.56 18.88
CA GLN A 322 -15.53 -1.84 18.91
C GLN A 322 -16.48 -2.99 19.20
N ILE A 323 -16.27 -4.12 18.54
CA ILE A 323 -17.03 -5.35 18.78
C ILE A 323 -16.11 -6.57 18.59
N PRO A 324 -16.17 -7.58 19.49
CA PRO A 324 -15.54 -8.86 19.23
C PRO A 324 -16.22 -9.56 18.05
N LEU A 325 -15.43 -10.20 17.19
CA LEU A 325 -15.93 -10.95 16.05
C LEU A 325 -15.85 -12.46 16.29
N GLU A 326 -16.82 -13.18 15.76
CA GLU A 326 -16.71 -14.63 15.61
C GLU A 326 -15.89 -14.96 14.37
N GLN A 327 -15.09 -16.03 14.42
CA GLN A 327 -14.24 -16.46 13.30
C GLN A 327 -15.04 -16.66 12.00
N LYS A 328 -16.26 -17.20 12.11
CA LYS A 328 -17.18 -17.43 10.97
C LYS A 328 -17.61 -16.15 10.24
N SER A 329 -17.41 -14.98 10.85
CA SER A 329 -17.73 -13.69 10.24
C SER A 329 -16.70 -13.26 9.20
N LEU A 330 -15.49 -13.84 9.19
CA LEU A 330 -14.43 -13.56 8.24
C LEU A 330 -14.21 -14.72 7.29
N GLN A 331 -13.72 -14.38 6.10
CA GLN A 331 -13.23 -15.32 5.09
C GLN A 331 -11.73 -15.11 4.93
N ASN A 332 -10.98 -16.16 4.61
CA ASN A 332 -9.59 -16.00 4.21
C ASN A 332 -9.54 -15.36 2.82
N GLY A 333 -8.83 -14.24 2.68
CA GLY A 333 -8.78 -13.43 1.47
C GLY A 333 -9.78 -12.28 1.49
N LYS A 334 -10.68 -12.24 0.51
CA LYS A 334 -11.58 -11.11 0.28
C LYS A 334 -12.74 -11.08 1.27
N ASN A 335 -13.01 -9.91 1.84
CA ASN A 335 -14.10 -9.64 2.77
C ASN A 335 -14.76 -8.29 2.41
N VAL A 336 -15.97 -8.05 2.92
CA VAL A 336 -16.66 -6.76 2.79
C VAL A 336 -17.26 -6.34 4.13
N LEU A 337 -16.95 -5.11 4.57
CA LEU A 337 -17.65 -4.44 5.65
C LEU A 337 -18.71 -3.52 5.03
N MET A 338 -19.97 -3.74 5.36
CA MET A 338 -21.10 -2.94 4.90
C MET A 338 -21.58 -2.05 6.05
N LEU A 339 -21.74 -0.76 5.77
CA LEU A 339 -22.22 0.22 6.74
C LEU A 339 -23.47 0.89 6.17
N GLN A 340 -24.60 0.79 6.87
CA GLN A 340 -25.85 1.43 6.48
C GLN A 340 -26.32 2.41 7.56
N LEU A 341 -26.67 3.62 7.15
CA LEU A 341 -27.19 4.65 8.02
C LEU A 341 -28.63 4.33 8.41
N ALA A 342 -28.87 3.88 9.64
CA ALA A 342 -30.19 3.53 10.14
C ALA A 342 -30.96 4.79 10.59
N ALA A 343 -30.28 5.70 11.28
CA ALA A 343 -30.83 6.96 11.73
C ALA A 343 -29.81 8.09 11.59
N LEU A 344 -30.28 9.28 11.21
CA LEU A 344 -29.44 10.47 11.08
C LEU A 344 -30.09 11.67 11.74
N ASN A 345 -29.38 12.29 12.67
CA ASN A 345 -29.71 13.57 13.23
C ASN A 345 -29.52 14.67 12.16
N LYS A 346 -30.62 15.35 11.83
CA LYS A 346 -30.67 16.39 10.80
C LYS A 346 -30.08 17.72 11.23
N ASN A 347 -29.87 17.95 12.53
CA ASN A 347 -29.28 19.17 13.07
C ASN A 347 -27.75 19.14 12.96
N ARG A 348 -27.23 18.95 11.73
CA ARG A 348 -25.81 18.84 11.42
C ARG A 348 -25.39 19.81 10.32
N THR A 349 -24.16 20.30 10.43
CA THR A 349 -23.52 21.17 9.43
C THR A 349 -22.60 20.41 8.47
N ALA A 350 -22.22 19.17 8.84
CA ALA A 350 -21.41 18.24 8.06
C ALA A 350 -22.10 16.87 7.95
N PRO A 351 -21.88 16.08 6.89
CA PRO A 351 -22.39 14.71 6.79
C PRO A 351 -21.73 13.78 7.81
N LEU A 352 -22.37 12.64 8.11
CA LEU A 352 -21.76 11.61 8.94
C LEU A 352 -20.74 10.91 8.05
N ALA A 353 -19.49 10.76 8.46
CA ALA A 353 -18.49 10.14 7.61
C ALA A 353 -18.00 8.82 8.19
N VAL A 354 -17.89 7.80 7.33
CA VAL A 354 -17.38 6.47 7.65
C VAL A 354 -16.27 6.09 6.65
N GLY A 355 -15.71 4.88 6.72
CA GLY A 355 -14.70 4.41 5.76
C GLY A 355 -13.35 4.05 6.40
N GLU A 356 -13.20 4.29 7.70
CA GLU A 356 -12.00 3.91 8.44
C GLU A 356 -12.34 2.83 9.47
N PHE A 357 -11.76 1.65 9.31
CA PHE A 357 -11.88 0.54 10.24
C PHE A 357 -10.60 -0.29 10.29
N GLU A 358 -10.42 -1.06 11.37
CA GLU A 358 -9.40 -2.11 11.43
C GLU A 358 -9.96 -3.40 12.00
N ILE A 359 -9.44 -4.53 11.50
CA ILE A 359 -9.58 -5.83 12.15
C ILE A 359 -8.28 -6.10 12.92
N VAL A 360 -8.39 -6.14 14.24
CA VAL A 360 -7.30 -6.53 15.13
C VAL A 360 -7.39 -8.02 15.37
N VAL A 361 -6.31 -8.71 15.03
CA VAL A 361 -6.16 -10.16 15.23
C VAL A 361 -5.20 -10.36 16.39
N HIS A 362 -5.68 -10.99 17.45
CA HIS A 362 -4.89 -11.41 18.59
C HIS A 362 -4.73 -12.94 18.55
N PRO A 363 -3.60 -13.46 18.00
CA PRO A 363 -3.33 -14.88 18.07
C PRO A 363 -3.33 -15.33 19.53
N GLN A 364 -4.08 -16.37 19.84
CA GLN A 364 -3.92 -17.03 21.13
C GLN A 364 -2.61 -17.82 21.07
N CYS A 365 -1.69 -17.56 21.99
CA CYS A 365 -0.54 -18.43 22.17
C CYS A 365 -1.09 -19.84 22.41
N ALA A 366 -0.79 -20.78 21.52
CA ALA A 366 -0.86 -22.18 21.90
C ALA A 366 0.00 -22.31 23.15
N GLY A 367 -0.60 -22.71 24.29
CA GLY A 367 0.11 -22.82 25.55
C GLY A 367 1.44 -23.54 25.33
N ARG A 368 2.54 -22.88 25.67
CA ARG A 368 3.86 -23.53 25.69
C ARG A 368 3.91 -24.58 26.78
#